data_AF-A0A517LER0-F1
#
_entry.id   AF-A0A517LER0-F1
#
_cell.length_a   1.000
_cell.length_b   1.000
_cell.length_c   1.000
_cell.angle_alpha   90.00
_cell.angle_beta   90.00
_cell.angle_gamma   90.00
#
_symmetry.space_group_name_H-M   'P 1'
#
loop_
_entity.id
_entity.type
_entity.pdbx_description
1 polymer ?
#
loop_
_entity_poly.entity_id
_entity_poly.type
_entity_poly.pdbx_seq_one_letter_code
_entity_poly.pdbx_strand_id
1 'polypeptide(L)'
;MIPSSRRFITYVGSCSLKDFANPELRRVVQQFCEKQENENPNVKKAEIKGTTLHQSHDDPTDPKPVISVRFKDESDRRIGTGHVHEDGTGQVKWK
;
A
#
# COMPACT_ATOMS: atom_id res chain seq x y z
N MET A 1 -6.44 29.76 1.18
CA MET A 1 -6.13 28.62 0.29
C MET A 1 -4.95 27.88 0.89
N ILE A 2 -5.19 26.73 1.52
CA ILE A 2 -4.09 25.87 1.98
C ILE A 2 -3.61 25.18 0.71
N PRO A 3 -2.33 25.31 0.30
CA PRO A 3 -1.83 24.49 -0.79
C PRO A 3 -1.88 23.06 -0.26
N SER A 4 -2.89 22.29 -0.69
CA SER A 4 -2.88 20.84 -0.59
C SER A 4 -1.70 20.37 -1.42
N SER A 5 -0.51 20.39 -0.81
CA SER A 5 0.69 19.79 -1.35
C SER A 5 0.29 18.35 -1.61
N ARG A 6 0.05 18.03 -2.88
CA ARG A 6 -0.02 16.65 -3.35
C ARG A 6 1.31 16.03 -2.94
N ARG A 7 1.33 15.37 -1.79
CA ARG A 7 2.42 14.49 -1.43
C ARG A 7 2.26 13.33 -2.40
N PHE A 8 3.19 13.26 -3.34
CA PHE A 8 3.20 12.18 -4.31
C PHE A 8 3.94 11.04 -3.64
N ILE A 9 3.20 10.12 -3.03
CA ILE A 9 3.79 8.89 -2.51
C ILE A 9 4.57 8.24 -3.66
N THR A 10 5.87 8.06 -3.45
CA THR A 10 6.72 7.47 -4.48
C THR A 10 6.54 5.96 -4.42
N TYR A 11 5.92 5.38 -5.44
CA TYR A 11 5.84 3.94 -5.57
C TYR A 11 7.22 3.40 -5.99
N VAL A 12 7.91 2.75 -5.06
CA VAL A 12 9.25 2.18 -5.25
C VAL A 12 9.14 0.65 -5.31
N GLY A 13 9.66 0.00 -6.35
CA GLY A 13 9.65 -1.45 -6.46
C GLY A 13 9.44 -1.95 -7.89
N SER A 14 9.48 -3.27 -8.07
CA SER A 14 9.31 -3.92 -9.39
C SER A 14 7.84 -3.93 -9.85
N CYS A 15 6.89 -3.84 -8.93
CA CYS A 15 5.46 -3.89 -9.21
C CYS A 15 4.85 -2.49 -9.11
N SER A 16 4.29 -1.99 -10.23
CA SER A 16 3.62 -0.69 -10.30
C SER A 16 2.10 -0.84 -10.35
N LEU A 17 1.37 0.23 -10.01
CA LEU A 17 -0.09 0.30 -10.13
C LEU A 17 -0.63 -0.09 -11.52
N LYS A 18 0.20 -0.05 -12.56
CA LYS A 18 -0.16 -0.43 -13.95
C LYS A 18 -0.17 -1.93 -14.20
N ASP A 19 0.46 -2.70 -13.32
CA ASP A 19 0.66 -4.15 -13.49
C ASP A 19 -0.46 -4.95 -12.78
N PHE A 20 -1.36 -4.26 -12.07
CA PHE A 20 -2.60 -4.87 -11.58
C PHE A 20 -3.54 -5.18 -12.75
N ALA A 21 -3.93 -6.45 -12.86
CA ALA A 21 -4.94 -6.89 -13.84
C ALA A 21 -6.32 -6.27 -13.58
N ASN A 22 -6.66 -6.03 -12.29
CA ASN A 22 -7.94 -5.46 -11.88
C ASN A 22 -7.85 -3.93 -11.67
N PRO A 23 -8.58 -3.12 -12.45
CA PRO A 23 -8.54 -1.66 -12.34
C PRO A 23 -9.19 -1.12 -11.05
N GLU A 24 -10.13 -1.87 -10.47
CA GLU A 24 -10.75 -1.51 -9.18
C GLU A 24 -9.75 -1.65 -8.03
N LEU A 25 -9.05 -2.77 -7.99
CA LEU A 25 -8.02 -3.05 -7.01
C LEU A 25 -6.87 -2.03 -7.07
N ARG A 26 -6.51 -1.58 -8.28
CA ARG A 26 -5.57 -0.47 -8.47
C ARG A 26 -6.05 0.82 -7.78
N ARG A 27 -7.31 1.20 -7.98
CA ARG A 27 -7.90 2.40 -7.35
C ARG A 27 -7.92 2.28 -5.83
N VAL A 28 -8.30 1.10 -5.35
CA VAL A 28 -8.31 0.75 -3.93
C VAL A 28 -6.92 0.90 -3.31
N VAL A 29 -5.88 0.29 -3.89
CA VAL A 29 -4.50 0.37 -3.38
C VAL A 29 -3.99 1.82 -3.42
N GLN A 30 -4.33 2.56 -4.48
CA GLN A 30 -3.99 3.97 -4.60
C GLN A 30 -4.63 4.80 -3.48
N GLN A 31 -5.95 4.69 -3.28
CA GLN A 31 -6.66 5.38 -2.21
C GLN A 31 -6.16 4.98 -0.83
N PHE A 32 -5.84 3.70 -0.64
CA PHE A 32 -5.27 3.21 0.60
C PHE A 32 -3.91 3.88 0.87
N CYS A 33 -3.02 3.91 -0.12
CA CYS A 33 -1.73 4.58 0.01
C CYS A 33 -1.86 6.08 0.30
N GLU A 34 -2.77 6.78 -0.38
CA GLU A 34 -3.06 8.20 -0.11
C GLU A 34 -3.59 8.42 1.31
N LYS A 35 -4.50 7.55 1.78
CA LYS A 35 -5.03 7.62 3.15
C LYS A 35 -3.92 7.40 4.18
N GLN A 36 -3.07 6.39 3.97
CA GLN A 36 -1.97 6.09 4.90
C GLN A 36 -0.91 7.19 4.91
N GLU A 37 -0.63 7.84 3.78
CA GLU A 37 0.25 9.00 3.71
C GLU A 37 -0.33 10.23 4.43
N ASN A 38 -1.66 10.42 4.34
CA ASN A 38 -2.34 11.49 5.03
C ASN A 38 -2.39 11.27 6.55
N GLU A 39 -2.63 10.02 6.99
CA GLU A 39 -2.57 9.65 8.41
C GLU A 39 -1.13 9.70 8.95
N ASN A 40 -0.15 9.27 8.15
CA ASN A 40 1.25 9.19 8.57
C ASN A 40 2.17 10.02 7.66
N PRO A 41 2.54 11.25 8.08
CA PRO A 41 3.40 12.12 7.28
C PRO A 41 4.83 11.59 7.07
N ASN A 42 5.23 10.57 7.83
CA ASN A 42 6.51 9.85 7.68
C ASN A 42 6.51 8.91 6.47
N VAL A 43 5.35 8.55 5.93
CA VAL A 43 5.27 7.74 4.72
C VAL A 43 5.62 8.64 3.53
N LYS A 44 6.74 8.36 2.89
CA LYS A 44 7.18 9.06 1.66
C LYS A 44 7.21 8.14 0.46
N LYS A 45 7.39 6.85 0.73
CA LYS A 45 7.60 5.80 -0.26
C LYS A 45 6.69 4.62 0.07
N ALA A 46 6.07 4.03 -0.96
CA ALA A 46 5.33 2.78 -0.84
C ALA A 46 5.93 1.74 -1.79
N GLU A 47 6.24 0.57 -1.27
CA GLU A 47 6.73 -0.56 -2.04
C GLU A 47 5.69 -1.67 -2.09
N ILE A 48 5.08 -1.86 -3.25
CA ILE A 48 4.09 -2.91 -3.47
C ILE A 48 4.84 -4.23 -3.72
N LYS A 49 4.64 -5.19 -2.82
CA LYS A 49 5.19 -6.54 -2.93
C LYS A 49 4.20 -7.43 -3.68
N GLY A 50 4.36 -7.45 -5.00
CA GLY A 50 3.53 -8.24 -5.90
C GLY A 50 2.26 -7.51 -6.31
N THR A 51 1.98 -7.54 -7.60
CA THR A 51 0.69 -7.12 -8.20
C THR A 51 -0.34 -8.23 -8.16
N THR A 52 0.08 -9.44 -7.83
CA THR A 52 -0.80 -10.58 -7.64
C THR A 52 -1.24 -10.65 -6.18
N LEU A 53 -2.52 -10.90 -6.03
CA LEU A 53 -3.19 -11.24 -4.80
C LEU A 53 -2.61 -12.57 -4.26
N HIS A 54 -1.90 -12.52 -3.13
CA HIS A 54 -1.30 -13.71 -2.51
C HIS A 54 -1.98 -14.02 -1.18
N GLN A 55 -2.11 -15.30 -0.86
CA GLN A 55 -2.65 -15.71 0.44
C GLN A 55 -1.73 -15.22 1.56
N SER A 56 -2.31 -14.58 2.58
CA SER A 56 -1.55 -14.21 3.77
C SER A 56 -1.08 -15.49 4.47
N HIS A 57 0.23 -15.63 4.65
CA HIS A 57 0.78 -16.74 5.43
C HIS A 57 0.57 -16.54 6.94
N ASP A 58 0.28 -15.30 7.37
CA ASP A 58 0.09 -14.91 8.78
C ASP A 58 -1.30 -15.35 9.31
N ASP A 59 -2.30 -15.42 8.41
CA ASP A 59 -3.70 -15.73 8.75
C ASP A 59 -4.21 -16.93 7.95
N PRO A 60 -3.92 -18.17 8.36
CA PRO A 60 -4.40 -19.37 7.67
C PRO A 60 -5.94 -19.48 7.66
N THR A 61 -6.63 -18.73 8.51
CA THR A 61 -8.09 -18.65 8.58
C THR A 61 -8.72 -17.57 7.70
N ASP A 62 -7.94 -16.62 7.15
CA ASP A 62 -8.46 -15.65 6.19
C ASP A 62 -8.09 -16.13 4.77
N PRO A 63 -9.01 -16.78 4.04
CA PRO A 63 -8.74 -17.28 2.69
C PRO A 63 -8.65 -16.14 1.66
N LYS A 64 -8.79 -14.88 2.08
CA LYS A 64 -8.85 -13.77 1.16
C LYS A 64 -7.43 -13.39 0.77
N PRO A 65 -7.16 -13.27 -0.52
CA PRO A 65 -5.85 -12.83 -0.94
C PRO A 65 -5.63 -11.36 -0.57
N VAL A 66 -4.37 -11.03 -0.29
CA VAL A 66 -3.92 -9.70 0.10
C VAL A 66 -2.77 -9.23 -0.77
N ILE A 67 -2.61 -7.91 -0.81
CA ILE A 67 -1.47 -7.22 -1.39
C ILE A 67 -0.68 -6.60 -0.25
N SER A 68 0.59 -6.98 -0.17
CA SER A 68 1.50 -6.43 0.81
C SER A 68 2.11 -5.14 0.26
N VAL A 69 1.86 -4.02 0.94
CA VAL A 69 2.47 -2.72 0.66
C VAL A 69 3.39 -2.35 1.81
N ARG A 70 4.68 -2.19 1.54
CA ARG A 70 5.67 -1.75 2.53
C ARG A 70 5.78 -0.25 2.49
N PHE A 71 5.46 0.41 3.60
CA PHE A 71 5.66 1.84 3.72
C PHE A 71 7.07 2.14 4.20
N LYS A 72 7.71 3.08 3.52
CA LYS A 72 9.06 3.54 3.78
C LYS A 72 9.08 5.06 3.98
N ASP A 73 10.02 5.48 4.80
CA ASP A 73 10.38 6.88 4.99
C ASP A 73 11.26 7.41 3.82
N GLU A 74 11.53 8.72 3.78
CA GLU A 74 12.48 9.36 2.87
C GLU A 74 13.83 8.62 2.82
N SER A 75 14.33 8.18 3.98
CA SER A 75 15.58 7.40 4.12
C SER A 75 15.49 5.95 3.65
N ASP A 76 14.44 5.55 2.93
CA ASP A 76 14.15 4.17 2.47
C ASP A 76 13.98 3.14 3.61
N ARG A 77 13.87 3.61 4.85
CA ARG A 77 13.65 2.75 6.02
C ARG A 77 12.21 2.30 6.05
N ARG A 78 11.98 0.99 6.15
CA ARG A 78 10.64 0.41 6.33
C ARG A 78 10.08 0.83 7.69
N ILE A 79 9.02 1.63 7.66
CA ILE A 79 8.30 2.12 8.85
C ILE A 79 6.99 1.37 9.08
N GLY A 80 6.47 0.68 8.06
CA GLY A 80 5.22 -0.05 8.19
C GLY A 80 4.96 -1.02 7.06
N THR A 81 3.93 -1.84 7.21
CA THR A 81 3.47 -2.78 6.20
C THR A 81 1.96 -2.84 6.21
N GLY A 82 1.35 -2.39 5.11
CA GLY A 82 -0.06 -2.56 4.81
C GLY A 82 -0.31 -3.90 4.15
N HIS A 83 -1.35 -4.58 4.60
CA HIS A 83 -2.00 -5.65 3.86
C HIS A 83 -3.32 -5.09 3.36
N VAL A 84 -3.50 -5.05 2.04
CA VAL A 84 -4.71 -4.55 1.38
C VAL A 84 -5.41 -5.73 0.71
N HIS A 85 -6.67 -5.95 1.05
CA HIS A 85 -7.52 -6.94 0.38
C HIS A 85 -8.06 -6.36 -0.93
N GLU A 86 -8.57 -7.23 -1.82
CA GLU A 86 -9.21 -6.80 -3.08
C GLU A 86 -10.36 -5.82 -2.87
N ASP A 87 -11.11 -5.98 -1.77
CA ASP A 87 -12.23 -5.13 -1.37
C ASP A 87 -11.79 -3.73 -0.87
N GLY A 88 -10.48 -3.53 -0.67
CA GLY A 88 -9.89 -2.29 -0.17
C GLY A 88 -9.92 -2.08 1.33
N THR A 89 -10.51 -3.04 2.03
CA THR A 89 -10.21 -3.25 3.44
C THR A 89 -8.74 -3.63 3.57
N GLY A 90 -8.02 -3.02 4.51
CA GLY A 90 -6.63 -3.35 4.73
C GLY A 90 -6.14 -2.86 6.08
N GLN A 91 -5.15 -3.55 6.63
CA GLN A 91 -4.54 -3.20 7.91
C GLN A 91 -3.08 -2.83 7.68
N VAL A 92 -2.67 -1.69 8.22
CA VAL A 92 -1.24 -1.36 8.34
C VAL A 92 -0.74 -1.77 9.71
N LYS A 93 0.26 -2.64 9.72
CA LYS A 93 1.13 -2.86 10.88
C LYS A 93 2.30 -1.89 10.79
N TRP A 94 2.27 -0.86 11.63
CA TRP A 94 3.40 0.06 11.83
C TRP A 94 4.46 -0.60 12.72
N LYS A 95 5.73 -0.25 12.53
CA LYS A 95 6.86 -0.74 13.34
C LYS A 95 7.28 0.27 14.39
#